data_AF-A0A8B7TQ02-F1
#
_entry.id   AF-A0A8B7TQ02-F1
#
_cell.length_a   1.000
_cell.length_b   1.000
_cell.length_c   1.000
_cell.angle_alpha   90.00
_cell.angle_beta   90.00
_cell.angle_gamma   90.00
#
_symmetry.space_group_name_H-M   'P 1'
#
loop_
_entity.id
_entity.type
_entity.pdbx_description
1 polymer ?
#
loop_
_entity_poly.entity_id
_entity_poly.type
_entity_poly.pdbx_seq_one_letter_code
_entity_poly.pdbx_strand_id
1 'polypeptide(L)'
;MWTGFKILIFSYLATEVWTKRRYLSQREVDLGAYFTRNHTILEGTRFKRAIFQGQYCRSFGCCEDRDDGCVTQFYEANALCYCDRFCERENSDCCPDYKSFCREEKEWPPPTQPGYTEGCFRDGQHYEKGSVITENCNSCTCSGQQWKCSQDACLVQPELIEHVNKGDHG
;
A
#
# COMPACT_ATOMS: atom_id res chain seq x y z
N MET A 1 -47.85 20.17 8.06
CA MET A 1 -46.41 20.17 7.69
C MET A 1 -45.64 18.90 8.09
N TRP A 2 -46.07 18.12 9.11
CA TRP A 2 -45.36 16.91 9.55
C TRP A 2 -45.55 15.67 8.64
N THR A 3 -46.73 15.52 8.04
CA THR A 3 -47.06 14.36 7.18
C THR A 3 -46.23 14.33 5.89
N GLY A 4 -45.95 15.48 5.27
CA GLY A 4 -45.10 15.58 4.08
C GLY A 4 -43.64 15.20 4.34
N PHE A 5 -43.11 15.55 5.51
CA PHE A 5 -41.73 15.21 5.90
C PHE A 5 -41.55 13.69 6.11
N LYS A 6 -42.56 13.02 6.69
CA LYS A 6 -42.55 11.55 6.82
C LYS A 6 -42.57 10.85 5.47
N ILE A 7 -43.36 11.32 4.51
CA ILE A 7 -43.45 10.71 3.17
C ILE A 7 -42.11 10.85 2.43
N LEU A 8 -41.44 12.00 2.53
CA LEU A 8 -40.13 12.22 1.91
C LEU A 8 -39.05 11.31 2.50
N ILE A 9 -39.04 11.12 3.83
CA ILE A 9 -38.12 10.18 4.50
C ILE A 9 -38.36 8.74 4.03
N PHE A 10 -39.63 8.30 3.99
CA PHE A 10 -39.95 6.95 3.51
C PHE A 10 -39.57 6.76 2.04
N SER A 11 -39.75 7.76 1.17
CA SER A 11 -39.29 7.67 -0.22
C SER A 11 -37.77 7.59 -0.32
N TYR A 12 -37.03 8.33 0.49
CA TYR A 12 -35.56 8.32 0.49
C TYR A 12 -35.01 6.96 0.95
N LEU A 13 -35.54 6.42 2.07
CA LEU A 13 -35.16 5.11 2.58
C LEU A 13 -35.54 3.99 1.62
N ALA A 14 -36.70 4.08 0.97
CA ALA A 14 -37.08 3.14 -0.06
C ALA A 14 -36.10 3.21 -1.25
N THR A 15 -35.73 4.40 -1.72
CA THR A 15 -34.76 4.52 -2.81
C THR A 15 -33.39 3.95 -2.46
N GLU A 16 -32.89 4.13 -1.24
CA GLU A 16 -31.62 3.54 -0.78
C GLU A 16 -31.67 2.01 -0.70
N VAL A 17 -32.77 1.45 -0.20
CA VAL A 17 -32.95 -0.02 -0.15
C VAL A 17 -33.08 -0.60 -1.55
N TRP A 18 -33.80 0.08 -2.45
CA TRP A 18 -33.97 -0.34 -3.84
C TRP A 18 -32.67 -0.22 -4.64
N THR A 19 -31.86 0.82 -4.44
CA THR A 19 -30.54 0.95 -5.08
C THR A 19 -29.55 -0.07 -4.55
N LYS A 20 -29.52 -0.33 -3.24
CA LYS A 20 -28.69 -1.39 -2.62
C LYS A 20 -29.07 -2.78 -3.15
N ARG A 21 -30.37 -3.07 -3.26
CA ARG A 21 -30.87 -4.35 -3.81
C ARG A 21 -30.58 -4.50 -5.30
N ARG A 22 -30.69 -3.40 -6.07
CA ARG A 22 -30.34 -3.38 -7.50
C ARG A 22 -28.84 -3.54 -7.71
N TYR A 23 -28.00 -2.94 -6.88
CA TYR A 23 -26.54 -3.12 -6.90
C TYR A 23 -26.13 -4.57 -6.59
N LEU A 24 -26.72 -5.19 -5.55
CA LEU A 24 -26.49 -6.60 -5.22
C LEU A 24 -26.96 -7.53 -6.35
N SER A 25 -28.14 -7.28 -6.92
CA SER A 25 -28.68 -8.05 -8.04
C SER A 25 -27.85 -7.88 -9.33
N GLN A 26 -27.34 -6.68 -9.61
CA GLN A 26 -26.45 -6.42 -10.75
C GLN A 26 -25.12 -7.18 -10.59
N ARG A 27 -24.55 -7.22 -9.37
CA ARG A 27 -23.31 -7.96 -9.05
C ARG A 27 -23.48 -9.47 -9.21
N GLU A 28 -24.65 -10.01 -8.85
CA GLU A 28 -24.99 -11.43 -9.02
C GLU A 28 -25.22 -11.81 -10.50
N VAL A 29 -25.83 -10.91 -11.28
CA VAL A 29 -26.01 -11.08 -12.73
C VAL A 29 -24.69 -10.99 -13.50
N ASP A 30 -23.78 -10.08 -13.13
CA ASP A 30 -22.44 -9.99 -13.73
C ASP A 30 -21.65 -11.28 -13.47
N LEU A 31 -21.72 -11.84 -12.26
CA LEU A 31 -21.11 -13.15 -11.93
C LEU A 31 -21.72 -14.31 -12.73
N GLY A 32 -23.03 -14.26 -12.98
CA GLY A 32 -23.77 -15.25 -13.78
C GLY A 32 -23.50 -15.15 -15.28
N ALA A 33 -23.27 -13.94 -15.82
CA ALA A 33 -22.99 -13.69 -17.23
C ALA A 33 -21.60 -14.21 -17.66
N TYR A 34 -20.63 -14.29 -16.75
CA TYR A 34 -19.35 -14.98 -16.99
C TYR A 34 -19.45 -16.52 -16.91
N PHE A 35 -20.60 -17.07 -16.48
CA PHE A 35 -20.78 -18.49 -16.17
C PHE A 35 -21.34 -19.34 -17.32
N THR A 36 -21.61 -18.76 -18.49
CA THR A 36 -22.11 -19.50 -19.67
C THR A 36 -20.97 -20.13 -20.46
N ARG A 37 -20.29 -21.13 -19.88
CA ARG A 37 -19.61 -22.16 -20.67
C ARG A 37 -19.40 -23.41 -19.84
N ASN A 38 -19.90 -24.53 -20.37
CA ASN A 38 -19.81 -25.88 -19.81
C ASN A 38 -18.42 -26.21 -19.27
N HIS A 39 -18.18 -25.98 -17.97
CA HIS A 39 -16.96 -26.38 -17.29
C HIS A 39 -17.30 -27.37 -16.19
N THR A 40 -16.51 -28.44 -16.12
CA THR A 40 -16.61 -29.45 -15.05
C THR A 40 -16.23 -28.80 -13.71
N ILE A 41 -16.77 -29.30 -12.59
CA ILE A 41 -16.54 -28.75 -11.23
C ILE A 41 -15.03 -28.62 -10.91
N LEU A 42 -14.20 -29.52 -11.44
CA LEU A 42 -12.74 -29.52 -11.29
C LEU A 42 -12.04 -28.42 -12.12
N GLU A 43 -12.51 -28.14 -13.33
CA GLU A 43 -12.01 -27.03 -14.14
C GLU A 43 -12.47 -25.67 -13.59
N GLY A 44 -13.69 -25.64 -13.03
CA GLY A 44 -14.23 -24.48 -12.33
C GLY A 44 -13.39 -24.09 -11.12
N THR A 45 -12.90 -25.04 -10.32
CA THR A 45 -12.03 -24.74 -9.16
C THR A 45 -10.65 -24.24 -9.59
N ARG A 46 -10.06 -24.81 -10.66
CA ARG A 46 -8.75 -24.36 -11.18
C ARG A 46 -8.83 -22.97 -11.83
N PHE A 47 -9.93 -22.68 -12.53
CA PHE A 47 -10.21 -21.37 -13.12
C PHE A 47 -10.56 -20.31 -12.06
N LYS A 48 -11.34 -20.67 -11.02
CA LYS A 48 -11.63 -19.78 -9.88
C LYS A 48 -10.37 -19.44 -9.09
N ARG A 49 -9.44 -20.38 -8.88
CA ARG A 49 -8.11 -20.07 -8.31
C ARG A 49 -7.35 -19.04 -9.14
N ALA A 50 -7.39 -19.16 -10.46
CA ALA A 50 -6.69 -18.25 -11.36
C ALA A 50 -7.31 -16.85 -11.42
N ILE A 51 -8.64 -16.73 -11.27
CA ILE A 51 -9.36 -15.44 -11.23
C ILE A 51 -9.20 -14.75 -9.90
N PHE A 52 -9.39 -15.46 -8.79
CA PHE A 52 -9.38 -14.83 -7.48
C PHE A 52 -7.97 -14.62 -6.93
N GLN A 53 -6.94 -15.32 -7.42
CA GLN A 53 -5.51 -15.09 -7.06
C GLN A 53 -5.23 -14.85 -5.57
N GLY A 54 -6.03 -15.42 -4.67
CA GLY A 54 -5.89 -15.16 -3.23
C GLY A 54 -6.49 -13.84 -2.73
N GLN A 55 -7.24 -13.09 -3.53
CA GLN A 55 -7.91 -11.83 -3.18
C GLN A 55 -9.34 -12.09 -2.70
N TYR A 56 -9.49 -12.44 -1.42
CA TYR A 56 -10.77 -12.66 -0.76
C TYR A 56 -11.22 -11.40 -0.03
N CYS A 57 -10.52 -11.04 1.04
CA CYS A 57 -10.81 -9.84 1.82
C CYS A 57 -10.61 -8.57 1.00
N ARG A 58 -9.64 -8.56 0.09
CA ARG A 58 -9.43 -7.42 -0.82
C ARG A 58 -10.62 -7.16 -1.76
N SER A 59 -11.34 -8.20 -2.17
CA SER A 59 -12.45 -8.11 -3.13
C SER A 59 -13.82 -8.03 -2.46
N PHE A 60 -13.97 -8.74 -1.34
CA PHE A 60 -15.20 -8.78 -0.55
C PHE A 60 -15.29 -7.56 0.37
N GLY A 61 -14.16 -7.21 0.99
CA GLY A 61 -14.02 -6.16 1.98
C GLY A 61 -14.57 -6.59 3.33
N CYS A 62 -13.73 -6.62 4.37
CA CYS A 62 -14.10 -6.32 5.76
C CYS A 62 -12.84 -6.17 6.61
N CYS A 63 -12.89 -5.26 7.58
CA CYS A 63 -12.12 -5.05 8.81
C CYS A 63 -12.84 -3.87 9.55
N GLU A 64 -12.30 -3.27 10.61
CA GLU A 64 -12.75 -3.21 12.04
C GLU A 64 -14.09 -3.86 12.49
N ASP A 65 -14.12 -4.14 13.81
CA ASP A 65 -15.15 -4.86 14.58
C ASP A 65 -15.34 -6.34 14.21
N ARG A 66 -16.04 -7.07 15.10
CA ARG A 66 -16.45 -8.46 14.87
C ARG A 66 -17.77 -8.42 14.09
N ASP A 67 -17.81 -9.11 12.96
CA ASP A 67 -19.00 -9.21 12.13
C ASP A 67 -19.14 -10.65 11.61
N ASP A 68 -20.05 -11.42 12.21
CA ASP A 68 -20.32 -12.80 11.78
C ASP A 68 -20.92 -12.87 10.36
N GLY A 69 -21.41 -11.74 9.81
CA GLY A 69 -21.86 -11.60 8.42
C GLY A 69 -20.71 -11.31 7.43
N CYS A 70 -19.52 -11.05 7.93
CA CYS A 70 -18.33 -10.81 7.14
C CYS A 70 -17.70 -12.12 6.62
N VAL A 71 -18.34 -12.72 5.62
CA VAL A 71 -17.98 -14.05 5.14
C VAL A 71 -17.97 -14.14 3.62
N THR A 72 -16.93 -14.76 3.06
CA THR A 72 -16.78 -14.98 1.62
C THR A 72 -16.39 -16.42 1.29
N GLN A 73 -16.50 -16.78 0.02
CA GLN A 73 -16.28 -18.15 -0.43
C GLN A 73 -14.78 -18.42 -0.62
N PHE A 74 -14.26 -19.43 0.09
CA PHE A 74 -12.91 -19.94 -0.09
C PHE A 74 -12.94 -21.17 -0.99
N TYR A 75 -12.77 -20.94 -2.29
CA TYR A 75 -12.96 -21.97 -3.32
C TYR A 75 -11.93 -23.11 -3.25
N GLU A 76 -10.73 -22.87 -2.72
CA GLU A 76 -9.67 -23.88 -2.60
C GLU A 76 -9.99 -24.95 -1.58
N ALA A 77 -10.59 -24.55 -0.46
CA ALA A 77 -11.01 -25.48 0.59
C ALA A 77 -12.49 -25.89 0.46
N ASN A 78 -13.20 -25.38 -0.56
CA ASN A 78 -14.66 -25.52 -0.70
C ASN A 78 -15.40 -25.17 0.62
N ALA A 79 -14.95 -24.10 1.26
CA ALA A 79 -15.42 -23.65 2.57
C ALA A 79 -15.74 -22.16 2.52
N LEU A 80 -16.24 -21.63 3.62
CA LEU A 80 -16.36 -20.20 3.85
C LEU A 80 -15.17 -19.71 4.67
N CYS A 81 -14.77 -18.45 4.47
CA CYS A 81 -13.74 -17.80 5.26
C CYS A 81 -14.16 -16.39 5.68
N TYR A 82 -13.59 -15.91 6.79
CA TYR A 82 -13.92 -14.63 7.38
C TYR A 82 -12.81 -13.59 7.17
N CYS A 83 -13.23 -12.32 7.15
CA CYS A 83 -12.35 -11.15 6.99
C CYS A 83 -12.44 -10.17 8.16
N ASP A 84 -12.99 -10.56 9.31
CA ASP A 84 -13.24 -9.62 10.43
C ASP A 84 -12.14 -9.63 11.51
N ARG A 85 -12.29 -8.83 12.57
CA ARG A 85 -11.30 -8.74 13.66
C ARG A 85 -11.09 -10.05 14.43
N PHE A 86 -12.00 -11.02 14.33
CA PHE A 86 -11.83 -12.32 15.00
C PHE A 86 -10.57 -13.05 14.51
N CYS A 87 -10.18 -12.77 13.26
CA CYS A 87 -8.96 -13.29 12.64
C CYS A 87 -7.64 -12.77 13.23
N GLU A 88 -7.69 -11.90 14.25
CA GLU A 88 -6.53 -11.61 15.11
C GLU A 88 -6.10 -12.81 15.98
N ARG A 89 -7.00 -13.78 16.22
CA ARG A 89 -6.73 -14.98 17.05
C ARG A 89 -6.08 -16.10 16.25
N GLU A 90 -5.29 -16.94 16.91
CA GLU A 90 -4.78 -18.18 16.32
C GLU A 90 -5.93 -19.20 16.12
N ASN A 91 -5.88 -19.98 15.03
CA ASN A 91 -6.83 -21.05 14.68
C ASN A 91 -8.28 -20.61 14.36
N SER A 92 -8.44 -19.50 13.65
CA SER A 92 -9.75 -19.03 13.15
C SER A 92 -9.91 -19.33 11.65
N ASP A 93 -11.15 -19.47 11.17
CA ASP A 93 -11.50 -19.77 9.77
C ASP A 93 -11.30 -18.55 8.84
N CYS A 94 -10.09 -18.02 8.83
CA CYS A 94 -9.76 -16.75 8.20
C CYS A 94 -9.38 -16.90 6.73
N CYS A 95 -9.74 -15.89 5.94
CA CYS A 95 -9.31 -15.88 4.55
C CYS A 95 -7.78 -15.71 4.45
N PRO A 96 -7.14 -16.32 3.44
CA PRO A 96 -5.68 -16.28 3.26
C PRO A 96 -5.06 -14.88 3.21
N ASP A 97 -5.78 -13.89 2.66
CA ASP A 97 -5.34 -12.50 2.53
C ASP A 97 -5.78 -11.60 3.68
N TYR A 98 -6.39 -12.14 4.76
CA TYR A 98 -6.83 -11.31 5.89
C TYR A 98 -5.67 -10.51 6.50
N LYS A 99 -4.54 -11.16 6.82
CA LYS A 99 -3.41 -10.49 7.49
C LYS A 99 -2.80 -9.42 6.59
N SER A 100 -2.58 -9.71 5.31
CA SER A 100 -2.07 -8.71 4.37
C SER A 100 -3.08 -7.59 4.17
N PHE A 101 -4.35 -7.88 3.94
CA PHE A 101 -5.37 -6.85 3.69
C PHE A 101 -5.70 -5.99 4.91
N CYS A 102 -5.95 -6.60 6.08
CA CYS A 102 -6.42 -5.90 7.29
C CYS A 102 -5.30 -5.44 8.22
N ARG A 103 -4.08 -5.99 8.13
CA ARG A 103 -2.93 -5.53 8.94
C ARG A 103 -1.93 -4.69 8.17
N GLU A 104 -1.80 -4.81 6.85
CA GLU A 104 -0.95 -3.87 6.10
C GLU A 104 -1.46 -2.42 6.14
N GLU A 105 -2.63 -2.12 6.70
CA GLU A 105 -3.04 -0.73 6.98
C GLU A 105 -2.73 -0.29 8.44
N LYS A 106 -2.53 -1.23 9.36
CA LYS A 106 -2.29 -0.96 10.80
C LYS A 106 -0.86 -1.20 11.27
N GLU A 107 -0.07 -1.92 10.49
CA GLU A 107 1.32 -2.29 10.83
C GLU A 107 2.35 -1.35 10.19
N TRP A 108 1.90 -0.40 9.37
CA TRP A 108 2.65 0.84 9.20
C TRP A 108 2.39 1.68 10.45
N PRO A 109 3.43 2.14 11.18
CA PRO A 109 3.26 3.44 11.82
C PRO A 109 2.64 4.39 10.78
N PRO A 110 1.73 5.32 11.16
CA PRO A 110 1.16 6.30 10.21
C PRO A 110 2.29 6.72 9.29
N PRO A 111 2.18 6.70 7.95
CA PRO A 111 3.33 6.90 7.09
C PRO A 111 4.04 8.12 7.63
N THR A 112 5.15 7.89 8.33
CA THR A 112 6.13 8.90 8.62
C THR A 112 6.49 9.23 7.21
N GLN A 113 5.86 10.29 6.69
CA GLN A 113 5.79 10.67 5.28
C GLN A 113 7.06 10.15 4.65
N PRO A 114 7.02 9.22 3.67
CA PRO A 114 8.19 8.43 3.27
C PRO A 114 9.35 9.36 3.35
N GLY A 115 10.13 9.20 4.43
CA GLY A 115 10.98 10.27 4.87
C GLY A 115 11.86 10.49 3.69
N TYR A 116 11.64 11.56 2.94
CA TYR A 116 12.71 12.15 2.20
C TYR A 116 13.61 12.51 3.36
N THR A 117 14.50 11.58 3.72
CA THR A 117 15.53 11.77 4.70
C THR A 117 16.30 12.90 4.08
N GLU A 118 15.94 14.12 4.48
CA GLU A 118 16.57 15.32 3.97
C GLU A 118 18.03 15.16 4.34
N GLY A 119 18.85 15.06 3.31
CA GLY A 119 20.23 14.70 3.45
C GLY A 119 20.95 14.89 2.14
N CYS A 120 22.26 14.92 2.24
CA CYS A 120 23.15 15.20 1.14
C CYS A 120 23.95 13.93 0.81
N PHE A 121 24.24 13.73 -0.46
CA PHE A 121 25.07 12.62 -0.91
C PHE A 121 26.48 13.11 -1.26
N ARG A 122 27.51 12.39 -0.82
CA ARG A 122 28.92 12.55 -1.25
C ARG A 122 29.61 11.21 -1.30
N ASP A 123 30.35 10.97 -2.37
CA ASP A 123 31.18 9.77 -2.58
C ASP A 123 30.44 8.45 -2.35
N GLY A 124 29.15 8.40 -2.72
CA GLY A 124 28.28 7.23 -2.51
C GLY A 124 27.74 7.06 -1.10
N GLN A 125 28.09 7.96 -0.17
CA GLN A 125 27.59 7.98 1.21
C GLN A 125 26.50 9.05 1.40
N HIS A 126 25.48 8.71 2.19
CA HIS A 126 24.41 9.61 2.61
C HIS A 126 24.74 10.28 3.95
N TYR A 127 24.48 11.58 4.05
CA TYR A 127 24.66 12.40 5.24
C TYR A 127 23.34 13.05 5.64
N GLU A 128 23.02 13.03 6.94
CA GLU A 128 21.82 13.68 7.47
C GLU A 128 21.92 15.21 7.35
N LYS A 129 20.77 15.89 7.31
CA LYS A 129 20.69 17.35 7.37
C LYS A 129 21.46 17.89 8.58
N GLY A 130 22.27 18.93 8.37
CA GLY A 130 23.12 19.52 9.39
C GLY A 130 24.48 18.85 9.54
N SER A 131 24.73 17.72 8.86
CA SER A 131 26.07 17.13 8.81
C SER A 131 27.08 18.14 8.24
N VAL A 132 28.27 18.13 8.83
CA VAL A 132 29.40 18.96 8.39
C VAL A 132 30.52 18.04 7.93
N ILE A 133 31.01 18.28 6.73
CA ILE A 133 32.20 17.62 6.18
C ILE A 133 33.22 18.68 5.79
N THR A 134 34.48 18.26 5.68
CA THR A 134 35.56 19.12 5.19
C THR A 134 35.93 18.66 3.78
N GLU A 135 35.80 19.54 2.80
CA GLU A 135 36.25 19.31 1.43
C GLU A 135 37.50 20.15 1.18
N ASN A 136 38.66 19.49 1.04
CA ASN A 136 39.97 20.14 1.03
C ASN A 136 40.21 20.96 2.32
N CYS A 137 39.98 22.26 2.28
CA CYS A 137 40.01 23.15 3.44
C CYS A 137 38.64 23.76 3.77
N ASN A 138 37.66 23.63 2.88
CA ASN A 138 36.36 24.28 3.00
C ASN A 138 35.42 23.45 3.88
N SER A 139 34.70 24.13 4.78
CA SER A 139 33.68 23.51 5.63
C SER A 139 32.34 23.49 4.90
N CYS A 140 31.80 22.30 4.68
CA CYS A 140 30.57 22.06 3.94
C CYS A 140 29.47 21.55 4.87
N THR A 141 28.38 22.30 4.99
CA THR A 141 27.21 21.91 5.80
C THR A 141 26.05 21.48 4.92
N CYS A 142 25.46 20.33 5.23
CA CYS A 142 24.30 19.81 4.51
C CYS A 142 23.02 20.60 4.87
N SER A 143 22.45 21.29 3.89
CA SER A 143 21.24 22.12 4.04
C SER A 143 20.09 21.53 3.23
N GLY A 144 19.44 20.50 3.76
CA GLY A 144 18.40 19.77 3.04
C GLY A 144 19.05 18.78 2.08
N GLN A 145 19.02 19.05 0.77
CA GLN A 145 19.62 18.19 -0.27
C GLN A 145 20.91 18.78 -0.89
N GLN A 146 21.35 19.96 -0.44
CA GLN A 146 22.47 20.68 -1.03
C GLN A 146 23.56 20.97 0.01
N TRP A 147 24.82 20.79 -0.41
CA TRP A 147 25.99 21.22 0.35
C TRP A 147 26.20 22.73 0.24
N LYS A 148 26.32 23.38 1.40
CA LYS A 148 26.74 24.78 1.51
C LYS A 148 28.15 24.80 2.07
N CYS A 149 29.12 25.08 1.20
CA CYS A 149 30.54 25.13 1.55
C CYS A 149 31.02 26.56 1.74
N SER A 150 32.02 26.75 2.60
CA SER A 150 32.83 27.97 2.60
C SER A 150 33.59 28.10 1.26
N GLN A 151 34.00 29.33 0.95
CA GLN A 151 34.69 29.67 -0.30
C GLN A 151 36.12 30.15 -0.01
N ASP A 152 36.81 29.43 0.88
CA ASP A 152 38.17 29.73 1.26
C ASP A 152 39.13 29.24 0.17
N ALA A 153 40.14 30.07 -0.13
CA ALA A 153 41.20 29.70 -1.04
C ALA A 153 42.11 28.65 -0.37
N CYS A 154 42.01 27.39 -0.81
CA CYS A 154 42.81 26.31 -0.25
C CYS A 154 44.24 26.30 -0.82
N LEU A 155 45.23 26.06 0.05
CA LEU A 155 46.63 25.94 -0.35
C LEU A 155 46.90 24.65 -1.15
N VAL A 156 46.16 23.58 -0.88
CA VAL A 156 46.29 22.30 -1.60
C VAL A 156 45.52 22.41 -2.91
N GLN A 157 46.25 22.37 -4.04
CA GLN A 157 45.69 22.43 -5.39
C GLN A 157 45.75 21.04 -6.04
N PRO A 158 44.60 20.36 -6.26
CA PRO A 158 44.54 19.03 -6.85
C PRO A 158 45.20 18.95 -8.24
N GLU A 159 45.11 20.01 -9.04
CA GLU A 159 45.65 20.07 -10.39
C GLU A 159 47.17 20.00 -10.39
N LEU A 160 47.82 20.66 -9.41
CA LEU A 160 49.27 20.59 -9.24
C LEU A 160 49.72 19.19 -8.82
N ILE A 161 48.96 18.53 -7.93
CA ILE A 161 49.24 17.16 -7.49
C ILE A 161 49.13 16.20 -8.68
N GLU A 162 48.08 16.33 -9.49
CA GLU A 162 47.86 15.50 -10.67
C GLU A 162 48.98 15.70 -11.71
N HIS A 163 49.41 16.94 -11.92
CA HIS A 163 50.50 17.25 -12.85
C HIS A 163 51.82 16.58 -12.43
N VAL A 164 52.18 16.67 -11.15
CA VAL A 164 53.40 16.03 -10.62
C VAL A 164 53.32 14.51 -10.73
N ASN A 165 52.15 13.91 -10.43
CA ASN A 165 51.98 12.46 -10.48
C ASN A 165 51.97 11.88 -11.91
N LYS A 166 51.58 12.69 -12.90
CA LYS A 166 51.54 12.29 -14.32
C LYS A 166 52.79 12.70 -15.10
N GLY A 167 53.65 13.53 -14.52
CA GLY A 167 54.88 13.97 -15.15
C GLY A 167 55.89 12.84 -15.28
N ASP A 168 56.43 12.66 -16.47
CA ASP A 168 57.59 11.78 -16.68
C ASP A 168 58.84 12.55 -16.23
N HIS A 169 59.21 12.34 -14.98
CA HIS A 169 60.34 13.01 -14.33
C HIS A 169 61.63 12.16 -14.38
N GLY A 170 61.72 11.24 -15.36
CA GLY A 170 62.83 10.33 -15.61
C GLY A 170 63.61 10.63 -16.88
#